data_AF-A0A432W370-F1
#
_entry.id   AF-A0A432W370-F1
#
_cell.length_a   1.000
_cell.length_b   1.000
_cell.length_c   1.000
_cell.angle_alpha   90.00
_cell.angle_beta   90.00
_cell.angle_gamma   90.00
#
_symmetry.space_group_name_H-M   'P 1'
#
loop_
_entity.id
_entity.type
_entity.pdbx_description
1 polymer ?
#
loop_
_entity_poly.entity_id
_entity_poly.type
_entity_poly.pdbx_seq_one_letter_code
_entity_poly.pdbx_strand_id
1 'polypeptide(L)'
;MLGFLSIGTPVYRIESEANAIARGFVLATQSKLATSPRQLPVCPELEMLGITDYRQVTYNKYKVLFRLDDNKQEAYVMAFMRQNQSAQRLLIDYVIKAPT
;
A
#
# COMPACT_ATOMS: atom_id res chain seq x y z
N MET A 1 -34.28 27.11 -1.91
CA MET A 1 -34.30 25.78 -2.56
C MET A 1 -33.12 25.00 -2.01
N LEU A 2 -33.35 24.16 -1.01
CA LEU A 2 -32.33 23.34 -0.36
C LEU A 2 -32.07 22.12 -1.26
N GLY A 3 -30.84 21.97 -1.75
CA GLY A 3 -30.42 20.81 -2.53
C GLY A 3 -30.30 19.58 -1.64
N PHE A 4 -31.23 18.64 -1.79
CA PHE A 4 -31.14 17.33 -1.17
C PHE A 4 -30.02 16.53 -1.88
N LEU A 5 -28.95 16.20 -1.15
CA LEU A 5 -28.02 15.15 -1.58
C LEU A 5 -28.80 13.82 -1.63
N SER A 6 -28.89 13.23 -2.83
CA SER A 6 -29.51 11.92 -3.00
C SER A 6 -28.66 10.84 -2.33
N ILE A 7 -29.20 10.26 -1.27
CA ILE A 7 -28.68 9.08 -0.58
C ILE A 7 -29.01 7.88 -1.47
N GLY A 8 -28.12 7.48 -2.39
CA GLY A 8 -28.53 6.45 -3.34
C GLY A 8 -27.51 5.92 -4.33
N THR A 9 -26.21 5.89 -4.02
CA THR A 9 -25.29 5.10 -4.85
C THR A 9 -25.62 3.61 -4.65
N PRO A 10 -26.01 2.85 -5.68
CA PRO A 10 -26.33 1.43 -5.52
C PRO A 10 -25.11 0.67 -5.01
N VAL A 11 -25.30 -0.24 -4.04
CA VAL A 11 -24.21 -1.03 -3.44
C VAL A 11 -23.33 -1.70 -4.50
N TYR A 12 -23.95 -2.27 -5.55
CA TYR A 12 -23.25 -2.89 -6.68
C TYR A 12 -22.26 -1.95 -7.39
N ARG A 13 -22.61 -0.66 -7.49
CA ARG A 13 -21.73 0.35 -8.09
C ARG A 13 -20.52 0.64 -7.21
N ILE A 14 -20.72 0.73 -5.89
CA ILE A 14 -19.65 0.95 -4.92
C ILE A 14 -18.67 -0.23 -4.93
N GLU A 15 -19.18 -1.47 -4.95
CA GLU A 15 -18.35 -2.68 -5.04
C GLU A 15 -17.54 -2.74 -6.34
N SER A 16 -18.16 -2.40 -7.48
CA SER A 16 -17.48 -2.37 -8.77
C SER A 16 -16.35 -1.33 -8.79
N GLU A 17 -16.60 -0.13 -8.29
CA GLU A 17 -15.60 0.94 -8.19
C GLU A 17 -14.46 0.56 -7.23
N ALA A 18 -14.78 -0.02 -6.06
CA ALA A 18 -13.79 -0.50 -5.12
C ALA A 18 -12.89 -1.59 -5.73
N ASN A 19 -13.49 -2.55 -6.45
CA ASN A 19 -12.76 -3.60 -7.15
C ASN A 19 -11.88 -3.06 -8.27
N ALA A 20 -12.33 -2.03 -9.00
CA ALA A 20 -11.53 -1.37 -10.02
C ALA A 20 -10.29 -0.68 -9.41
N ILE A 21 -10.47 0.03 -8.29
CA ILE A 21 -9.36 0.66 -7.56
C ILE A 21 -8.37 -0.39 -7.05
N ALA A 22 -8.87 -1.47 -6.42
CA ALA A 22 -8.03 -2.55 -5.91
C ALA A 22 -7.22 -3.22 -7.03
N ARG A 23 -7.87 -3.54 -8.16
CA ARG A 23 -7.19 -4.11 -9.33
C ARG A 23 -6.12 -3.17 -9.89
N GLY A 24 -6.47 -1.89 -10.10
CA GLY A 24 -5.50 -0.90 -10.58
C GLY A 24 -4.29 -0.77 -9.67
N PHE A 25 -4.51 -0.83 -8.36
CA PHE A 25 -3.45 -0.77 -7.37
C PHE A 25 -2.53 -2.00 -7.40
N VAL A 26 -3.10 -3.20 -7.48
CA VAL A 26 -2.34 -4.46 -7.59
C VAL A 26 -1.53 -4.50 -8.87
N LEU A 27 -2.14 -4.18 -10.01
CA LEU A 27 -1.46 -4.20 -11.32
C LEU A 27 -0.32 -3.16 -11.39
N ALA A 28 -0.56 -1.94 -10.89
CA ALA A 28 0.48 -0.91 -10.83
C ALA A 28 1.66 -1.33 -9.93
N THR A 29 1.36 -2.02 -8.82
CA THR A 29 2.39 -2.55 -7.93
C THR A 29 3.19 -3.65 -8.62
N GLN A 30 2.53 -4.63 -9.24
CA GLN A 30 3.19 -5.70 -9.99
C GLN A 30 4.09 -5.16 -11.09
N SER A 31 3.58 -4.22 -11.90
CA SER A 31 4.36 -3.59 -12.98
C SER A 31 5.63 -2.90 -12.46
N LYS A 32 5.52 -2.12 -11.37
CA LYS A 32 6.67 -1.43 -10.77
C LYS A 32 7.68 -2.41 -10.16
N LEU A 33 7.20 -3.43 -9.45
CA LEU A 33 8.06 -4.44 -8.83
C LEU A 33 8.76 -5.34 -9.86
N ALA A 34 8.13 -5.61 -11.01
CA ALA A 34 8.72 -6.40 -12.08
C ALA A 34 9.87 -5.68 -12.83
N THR A 35 9.91 -4.35 -12.78
CA THR A 35 10.87 -3.57 -13.60
C THR A 35 12.19 -3.34 -12.86
N SER A 36 12.16 -2.66 -11.71
CA SER A 36 13.37 -2.40 -10.94
C SER A 36 13.02 -2.09 -9.48
N PRO A 37 12.75 -3.12 -8.66
CA PRO A 37 12.24 -2.91 -7.31
C PRO A 37 13.29 -2.25 -6.39
N ARG A 38 14.59 -2.39 -6.70
CA ARG A 38 15.70 -1.75 -5.97
C ARG A 38 15.76 -0.23 -6.17
N GLN A 39 15.24 0.27 -7.29
CA GLN A 39 15.22 1.72 -7.57
C GLN A 39 14.04 2.44 -6.92
N LEU A 40 13.05 1.68 -6.42
CA LEU A 40 11.92 2.26 -5.71
C LEU A 40 12.38 2.81 -4.35
N PRO A 41 11.80 3.94 -3.91
CA PRO A 41 12.29 4.65 -2.73
C PRO A 41 12.10 3.83 -1.45
N VAL A 42 13.03 4.00 -0.51
CA VAL A 42 12.82 3.62 0.89
C VAL A 42 11.62 4.40 1.43
N CYS A 43 10.86 3.81 2.34
CA CYS A 43 9.74 4.48 2.98
C CYS A 43 10.25 5.63 3.86
N PRO A 44 9.96 6.91 3.54
CA PRO A 44 10.60 8.04 4.24
C PRO A 44 10.29 8.07 5.74
N GLU A 45 9.06 7.71 6.12
CA GLU A 45 8.64 7.66 7.53
C GLU A 45 9.45 6.63 8.34
N LEU A 46 9.80 5.49 7.73
CA LEU A 46 10.58 4.44 8.38
C LEU A 46 12.08 4.75 8.32
N GLU A 47 12.54 5.37 7.23
CA GLU A 47 13.92 5.84 7.09
C GLU A 47 14.29 6.83 8.19
N MET A 48 13.36 7.74 8.56
CA MET A 48 13.53 8.67 9.68
C MET A 48 13.74 7.96 11.03
N LEU A 49 13.36 6.68 11.15
CA LEU A 49 13.54 5.84 12.33
C LEU A 49 14.76 4.91 12.20
N GLY A 50 15.57 5.05 11.15
CA GLY A 50 16.71 4.19 10.84
C GLY A 50 16.34 2.85 10.20
N ILE A 51 15.08 2.65 9.78
CA ILE A 51 14.59 1.42 9.14
C ILE A 51 14.65 1.61 7.62
N THR A 52 15.66 1.02 6.97
CA THR A 52 15.97 1.27 5.55
C THR A 52 15.63 0.11 4.61
N ASP A 53 15.21 -1.02 5.14
CA ASP A 53 14.90 -2.25 4.38
C ASP A 53 13.45 -2.31 3.87
N TYR A 54 12.61 -1.35 4.28
CA TYR A 54 11.25 -1.16 3.76
C TYR A 54 11.22 -0.11 2.66
N ARG A 55 10.81 -0.53 1.48
CA ARG A 55 10.60 0.32 0.30
C ARG A 55 9.12 0.49 0.02
N GLN A 56 8.79 1.48 -0.81
CA GLN A 56 7.39 1.78 -1.12
C GLN A 56 7.09 1.96 -2.61
N VAL A 57 5.90 1.50 -2.99
CA VAL A 57 5.22 1.86 -4.24
C VAL A 57 4.04 2.75 -3.91
N THR A 58 3.91 3.90 -4.56
CA THR A 58 2.71 4.75 -4.46
C THR A 58 1.79 4.57 -5.66
N TYR A 59 0.48 4.62 -5.39
CA TYR A 59 -0.59 4.61 -6.39
C TYR A 59 -1.78 5.43 -5.88
N ASN A 60 -2.08 6.56 -6.52
CA ASN A 60 -3.12 7.51 -6.08
C ASN A 60 -2.96 7.87 -4.59
N LYS A 61 -3.94 7.50 -3.75
CA LYS A 61 -3.96 7.77 -2.30
C LYS A 61 -3.44 6.60 -1.47
N TYR A 62 -2.88 5.58 -2.12
CA TYR A 62 -2.43 4.34 -1.50
C TYR A 62 -0.92 4.16 -1.68
N LYS A 63 -0.33 3.34 -0.80
CA LYS A 63 1.04 2.86 -0.89
C LYS A 63 1.14 1.40 -0.51
N VAL A 64 2.07 0.70 -1.12
CA VAL A 64 2.50 -0.65 -0.73
C VAL A 64 3.84 -0.52 -0.03
N LEU A 65 3.97 -1.17 1.13
CA LEU A 65 5.26 -1.40 1.77
C LEU A 65 5.76 -2.79 1.36
N PHE A 66 7.02 -2.88 0.96
CA PHE A 66 7.64 -4.14 0.60
C PHE A 66 9.10 -4.19 1.06
N ARG A 67 9.63 -5.39 1.22
CA ARG A 67 11.06 -5.66 1.46
C ARG A 67 11.64 -6.41 0.27
N LEU A 68 12.94 -6.23 0.03
CA LEU A 68 13.67 -7.02 -0.95
C LEU A 68 14.50 -8.08 -0.24
N ASP A 69 14.43 -9.30 -0.74
CA ASP A 69 15.42 -10.32 -0.45
C ASP A 69 16.40 -10.36 -1.62
N ASP A 70 17.56 -9.75 -1.39
CA ASP A 70 18.62 -9.63 -2.38
C ASP A 70 19.22 -10.98 -2.78
N ASN A 71 19.14 -11.99 -1.90
CA ASN A 71 19.65 -13.33 -2.19
C ASN A 71 18.71 -14.09 -3.14
N LYS A 72 17.40 -13.90 -2.97
CA LYS A 72 16.38 -14.56 -3.79
C LYS A 72 15.92 -13.75 -4.99
N GLN A 73 16.32 -12.48 -5.09
CA GLN A 73 15.80 -11.53 -6.09
C GLN A 73 14.27 -11.41 -6.02
N GLU A 74 13.71 -11.51 -4.81
CA GLU A 74 12.26 -11.48 -4.58
C GLU A 74 11.85 -10.22 -3.80
N ALA A 75 10.69 -9.67 -4.17
CA ALA A 75 10.04 -8.58 -3.44
C ALA A 75 8.88 -9.13 -2.61
N TYR A 76 8.96 -9.00 -1.28
CA TYR A 76 7.90 -9.42 -0.37
C TYR A 76 7.02 -8.23 -0.02
N VAL A 77 5.77 -8.27 -0.46
CA VAL A 77 4.75 -7.27 -0.11
C VAL A 77 4.35 -7.48 1.35
N MET A 78 4.56 -6.45 2.17
CA MET A 78 4.29 -6.49 3.60
C MET A 78 2.93 -5.91 3.95
N ALA A 79 2.50 -4.86 3.25
CA ALA A 79 1.23 -4.19 3.52
C ALA A 79 0.71 -3.37 2.34
N PHE A 80 -0.61 -3.32 2.21
CA PHE A 80 -1.34 -2.35 1.40
C PHE A 80 -2.00 -1.34 2.34
N MET A 81 -1.77 -0.04 2.12
CA MET A 81 -2.26 1.00 3.04
C MET A 81 -2.55 2.31 2.32
N ARG A 82 -3.30 3.21 2.95
CA ARG A 82 -3.40 4.60 2.52
C ARG A 82 -2.09 5.33 2.83
N GLN A 83 -1.77 6.36 2.04
CA GLN A 83 -0.53 7.12 2.23
C GLN A 83 -0.46 7.87 3.55
N ASN A 84 -1.62 8.31 4.06
CA ASN A 84 -1.75 9.03 5.33
C ASN A 84 -1.83 8.10 6.56
N GLN A 85 -1.82 6.79 6.37
CA GLN A 85 -1.65 5.86 7.48
C GLN A 85 -0.16 5.79 7.85
N SER A 86 0.12 5.75 9.14
CA SER A 86 1.48 5.63 9.66
C SER A 86 2.04 4.23 9.38
N ALA A 87 3.15 4.18 8.65
CA ALA A 87 3.93 2.96 8.42
C ALA A 87 4.52 2.45 9.74
N GLN A 88 4.97 3.34 10.62
CA GLN A 88 5.48 2.97 11.93
C GLN A 88 4.42 2.25 12.76
N ARG A 89 3.21 2.82 12.86
CA ARG A 89 2.09 2.21 13.60
C ARG A 89 1.75 0.83 13.04
N LEU A 90 1.72 0.69 11.72
CA LEU A 90 1.44 -0.58 11.06
C LEU A 90 2.49 -1.65 11.38
N LEU A 91 3.78 -1.30 11.36
CA LEU A 91 4.84 -2.24 11.73
C LEU A 91 4.76 -2.66 13.20
N ILE A 92 4.50 -1.72 14.10
CA ILE A 92 4.28 -2.03 15.53
C ILE A 92 3.11 -3.01 15.68
N ASP A 93 1.97 -2.73 15.05
CA ASP A 93 0.79 -3.60 15.11
C ASP A 93 1.06 -4.99 14.51
N TYR A 94 1.90 -5.08 13.48
CA TYR A 94 2.31 -6.35 12.87
C TYR A 94 3.19 -7.18 13.80
N VAL A 95 4.22 -6.56 14.40
CA VAL A 95 5.15 -7.23 15.33
C VAL A 95 4.43 -7.69 16.60
N ILE A 96 3.51 -6.89 17.13
CA ILE A 96 2.77 -7.22 18.36
C ILE A 96 1.74 -8.34 18.13
N LYS A 97 1.20 -8.49 16.92
CA LYS A 97 0.14 -9.47 16.62
C LYS A 97 0.63 -10.81 16.07
N ALA A 98 1.90 -10.94 15.68
CA ALA A 98 2.45 -12.23 15.30
C ALA A 98 2.66 -13.08 16.57
N PRO A 99 2.00 -14.24 16.73
CA PRO A 99 2.34 -15.15 17.81
C PRO A 99 3.75 -15.68 17.54
N THR A 100 4.71 -15.30 18.38
CA THR A 100 6.03 -15.96 18.49
C THR A 100 5.90 -17.36 19.02
#